data_AF-A0A849G1L8-F1
#
_entry.id   AF-A0A849G1L8-F1
#
_cell.length_a   1.000
_cell.length_b   1.000
_cell.length_c   1.000
_cell.angle_alpha   90.00
_cell.angle_beta   90.00
_cell.angle_gamma   90.00
#
_symmetry.space_group_name_H-M   'P 1'
#
loop_
_entity.id
_entity.type
_entity.pdbx_description
1 polymer ?
#
loop_
_entity_poly.entity_id
_entity_poly.type
_entity_poly.pdbx_seq_one_letter_code
_entity_poly.pdbx_strand_id
1 'polypeptide(L)' 'MHLVTDDFGHVVGVVTMEDLFETLLGAEIVDESDVVVDLQAHAKEQWEKKKKD' A
#
# COMPACT_ATOMS: atom_id res chain seq x y z
N MET A 1 -11.62 1.25 1.02
CA MET A 1 -10.57 0.21 1.10
C MET A 1 -11.17 -1.09 0.57
N HIS A 2 -10.59 -1.64 -0.50
CA HIS A 2 -11.07 -2.83 -1.20
C HIS A 2 -10.00 -3.91 -1.21
N LEU A 3 -10.40 -5.16 -0.97
CA LEU A 3 -9.51 -6.32 -1.05
C LEU A 3 -9.44 -6.79 -2.50
N VAL A 4 -8.23 -7.04 -3.00
CA VAL A 4 -7.98 -7.54 -4.36
C VAL A 4 -7.64 -9.02 -4.28
N THR A 5 -8.35 -9.83 -5.06
CA THR A 5 -8.13 -11.28 -5.15
C THR A 5 -7.79 -11.70 -6.58
N ASP A 6 -7.02 -12.78 -6.71
CA ASP A 6 -6.78 -13.43 -8.00
C ASP A 6 -7.94 -14.37 -8.40
N ASP A 7 -7.88 -14.93 -9.61
CA ASP A 7 -8.88 -15.88 -10.14
C ASP A 7 -8.92 -17.21 -9.36
N PHE A 8 -7.92 -17.48 -8.52
CA PHE A 8 -7.84 -18.66 -7.66
C PHE A 8 -8.35 -18.39 -6.23
N GLY A 9 -8.78 -17.15 -5.94
CA GLY A 9 -9.31 -16.74 -4.65
C GLY A 9 -8.24 -16.36 -3.61
N HIS A 10 -6.96 -16.25 -3.99
CA HIS A 10 -5.93 -15.75 -3.09
C HIS A 10 -6.00 -14.23 -2.98
N VAL A 11 -5.70 -13.72 -1.78
CA VAL A 11 -5.58 -12.28 -1.53
C VAL A 11 -4.26 -11.77 -2.09
N VAL A 12 -4.33 -10.89 -3.07
CA VAL A 12 -3.17 -10.24 -3.70
C VAL A 12 -2.79 -8.97 -2.95
N GLY A 13 -3.78 -8.24 -2.44
CA GLY A 13 -3.52 -7.00 -1.70
C GLY A 13 -4.79 -6.23 -1.34
N VAL A 14 -4.60 -4.97 -0.96
CA VAL A 14 -5.66 -4.02 -0.63
C VAL A 14 -5.42 -2.71 -1.38
N VAL A 15 -6.49 -2.05 -1.80
CA VAL A 15 -6.47 -0.76 -2.50
C VAL A 15 -7.31 0.27 -1.73
N THR A 16 -6.83 1.51 -1.64
CA THR A 16 -7.57 2.63 -1.02
C THR A 16 -8.00 3.65 -2.08
N MET A 17 -8.82 4.63 -1.69
CA MET A 17 -9.20 5.72 -2.61
C MET A 17 -8.09 6.75 -2.78
N GLU A 18 -7.14 6.85 -1.85
CA GLU A 18 -5.97 7.74 -1.97
C GLU A 18 -5.10 7.32 -3.15
N ASP A 19 -4.80 6.01 -3.30
CA ASP A 19 -4.02 5.48 -4.43
C ASP A 19 -4.61 5.91 -5.80
N LEU A 20 -5.94 5.98 -5.88
CA LEU A 20 -6.65 6.41 -7.09
C LEU A 20 -6.45 7.91 -7.36
N PHE A 21 -6.56 8.74 -6.33
CA PHE A 21 -6.38 10.19 -6.47
C PHE A 21 -4.92 10.56 -6.71
N GLU A 22 -3.96 9.87 -6.10
CA GLU A 22 -2.53 10.01 -6.37
C GLU A 22 -2.20 9.72 -7.84
N THR A 23 -2.75 8.62 -8.37
CA THR A 23 -2.58 8.25 -9.78
C THR A 23 -3.17 9.30 -10.71
N LEU A 24 -4.30 9.92 -10.34
CA LEU A 24 -4.98 10.94 -11.14
C LEU A 24 -4.30 12.31 -11.07
N LEU A 25 -3.69 12.67 -9.94
CA LEU A 25 -3.04 13.96 -9.73
C LEU A 25 -1.55 13.96 -10.05
N GLY A 26 -0.91 12.78 -10.13
CA GLY A 26 0.52 12.64 -10.37
C GLY A 26 1.39 13.18 -9.23
N ALA A 27 0.80 13.32 -8.04
CA ALA A 27 1.43 13.77 -6.81
C ALA A 27 0.96 12.87 -5.67
N GLU A 28 1.88 12.51 -4.77
CA GLU A 28 1.53 11.80 -3.52
C GLU A 28 0.58 12.67 -2.70
N ILE A 29 -0.49 12.05 -2.21
CA ILE A 29 -1.46 12.67 -1.31
C ILE A 29 -1.24 12.03 0.05
N VAL A 30 -0.45 12.70 0.86
CA VAL A 30 -0.15 12.29 2.23
C VAL A 30 -1.20 12.90 3.14
N ASP A 31 -1.89 12.10 3.96
CA ASP A 31 -2.73 12.64 5.03
C ASP A 31 -1.84 13.33 6.07
N GLU A 32 -2.30 14.46 6.61
CA GLU A 32 -1.52 15.26 7.57
C GLU A 32 -1.19 14.49 8.86
N SER A 33 -1.92 13.40 9.13
CA SER A 33 -1.71 12.52 10.28
C SER A 33 -0.79 11.32 10.02
N ASP A 34 -0.40 11.09 8.77
CA ASP A 34 0.38 9.90 8.40
C ASP A 34 1.84 10.00 8.83
N VAL A 35 2.27 9.01 9.61
CA VAL A 35 3.67 8.88 10.07
C VAL A 35 4.56 8.29 8.97
N VAL A 36 3.96 7.64 7.99
CA VAL A 36 4.64 6.90 6.92
C VAL A 36 4.02 7.29 5.58
N VAL A 37 4.80 8.01 4.78
CA VAL A 37 4.39 8.55 3.47
C VAL A 37 4.11 7.45 2.44
N ASP A 38 4.94 6.40 2.40
CA ASP A 38 4.77 5.28 1.47
C ASP A 38 4.57 3.96 2.26
N LEU A 39 3.32 3.52 2.33
CA LEU A 39 2.93 2.27 2.98
C LEU A 39 3.52 1.04 2.28
N GLN A 40 3.77 1.08 0.96
CA GLN A 40 4.41 -0.03 0.24
C GLN A 40 5.90 -0.15 0.58
N ALA A 41 6.62 0.98 0.62
CA ALA A 41 8.02 1.00 1.05
C ALA A 41 8.15 0.48 2.48
N HIS A 42 7.25 0.91 3.37
CA HIS A 42 7.24 0.46 4.75
C HIS A 42 6.94 -1.04 4.87
N ALA A 43 5.96 -1.57 4.13
CA ALA A 43 5.66 -3.00 4.10
C ALA A 43 6.86 -3.83 3.60
N LYS A 44 7.57 -3.36 2.56
CA LYS A 44 8.79 -4.02 2.06
C LYS A 44 9.90 -4.03 3.10
N GLU A 45 10.14 -2.92 3.78
CA GLU A 45 11.17 -2.84 4.82
C GLU A 45 10.88 -3.79 5.98
N GLN A 46 9.61 -3.89 6.41
CA GLN A 46 9.18 -4.82 7.45
C GLN A 46 9.28 -6.28 7.00
N TRP A 47 9.00 -6.57 5.73
CA TRP A 47 9.17 -7.92 5.17
C TRP A 47 10.64 -8.34 5.11
N GLU A 48 11.54 -7.44 4.71
CA GLU A 48 12.98 -7.71 4.69
C GLU A 48 13.55 -7.86 6.11
N LYS A 49 13.06 -7.10 7.09
CA LYS A 49 13.39 -7.32 8.51
C LYS A 49 12.97 -8.72 8.97
N LYS A 50 11.75 -9.16 8.65
CA LYS A 50 11.23 -10.50 9.00
C LYS A 50 11.97 -11.66 8.30
N LYS A 51 12.64 -11.43 7.18
CA LYS A 51 13.46 -12.46 6.49
C LYS A 51 14.86 -12.60 7.08
N LYS A 52 15.29 -11.65 7.91
CA LYS A 52 16.63 -11.61 8.50
C LYS A 52 16.69 -12.28 9.87
N ASP A 53 15.52 -12.56 10.46
CA ASP A 53 15.31 -13.41 11.64
C ASP A 53 15.03 -14.86 11.21
#